data_AF-A0A403T734-F1
#
_entry.id   AF-A0A403T734-F1
#
_cell.length_a   1.000
_cell.length_b   1.000
_cell.length_c   1.000
_cell.angle_alpha   90.00
_cell.angle_beta   90.00
_cell.angle_gamma   90.00
#
_symmetry.space_group_name_H-M   'P 1'
#
loop_
_entity.id
_entity.type
_entity.pdbx_description
1 polymer ?
#
loop_
_entity_poly.entity_id
_entity_poly.type
_entity_poly.pdbx_seq_one_letter_code
_entity_poly.pdbx_strand_id
1 'polypeptide(L)' 'MFKIIVTTTDHTTGRSTRVTLRQSYKTLKGAEKAAQKLAYVCSPDGKTITFTRDAEVVEVHHV' A
#
# COMPACT_ATOMS: atom_id res chain seq x y z
N MET A 1 -5.85 -12.26 -12.04
CA MET A 1 -6.58 -11.07 -11.51
C MET A 1 -5.68 -10.43 -10.46
N PHE A 2 -5.82 -9.16 -10.11
CA PHE A 2 -4.84 -8.49 -9.23
C PHE A 2 -5.51 -7.92 -7.98
N LYS A 3 -4.83 -8.03 -6.84
CA LYS A 3 -5.19 -7.35 -5.59
C LYS A 3 -4.06 -6.44 -5.14
N ILE A 4 -4.38 -5.53 -4.24
CA ILE A 4 -3.39 -4.63 -3.63
C ILE A 4 -3.32 -4.96 -2.15
N ILE A 5 -2.10 -5.10 -1.65
CA ILE A 5 -1.78 -5.21 -0.25
C ILE A 5 -1.21 -3.87 0.18
N VAL A 6 -1.78 -3.28 1.23
CA VAL A 6 -1.31 -2.03 1.80
C VAL A 6 -0.60 -2.33 3.10
N THR A 7 0.64 -1.86 3.22
CA THR A 7 1.39 -1.89 4.46
C THR A 7 1.48 -0.47 4.99
N THR A 8 1.03 -0.27 6.22
CA THR A 8 1.06 1.01 6.90
C THR A 8 1.96 0.87 8.11
N THR A 9 2.97 1.73 8.24
CA THR A 9 3.87 1.80 9.39
C THR A 9 3.79 3.18 10.01
N ASP A 10 3.45 3.20 11.29
CA ASP A 10 3.59 4.36 12.15
C ASP A 10 4.95 4.25 12.86
N HIS A 11 5.89 5.11 12.46
CA HIS A 11 7.25 5.13 12.99
C HIS A 11 7.30 5.77 14.38
N THR A 12 6.27 6.52 14.79
CA THR A 12 6.20 7.11 16.12
C THR A 12 5.81 6.08 17.17
N THR A 13 4.91 5.15 16.83
CA THR A 13 4.46 4.07 17.73
C THR A 13 5.15 2.73 17.46
N GLY A 14 5.92 2.62 16.39
CA GLY A 14 6.57 1.38 15.93
C GLY A 14 5.58 0.31 15.43
N ARG A 15 4.32 0.68 15.19
CA ARG A 15 3.27 -0.26 14.77
C ARG A 15 3.21 -0.35 13.26
N SER A 16 3.15 -1.58 12.77
CA SER A 16 2.88 -1.85 11.36
C SER A 16 1.61 -2.69 11.21
N THR A 17 0.81 -2.35 10.21
CA THR A 17 -0.38 -3.11 9.82
C THR A 17 -0.30 -3.44 8.34
N ARG A 18 -0.74 -4.63 7.98
CA ARG A 18 -0.78 -5.12 6.60
C ARG A 18 -2.20 -5.56 6.29
N VAL A 19 -2.81 -4.95 5.27
CA VAL A 19 -4.20 -5.23 4.90
C VAL A 19 -4.31 -5.48 3.41
N THR A 20 -5.01 -6.54 3.02
CA THR A 20 -5.38 -6.77 1.62
C THR A 20 -6.63 -5.97 1.32
N LEU A 21 -6.58 -5.12 0.30
CA LEU A 21 -7.75 -4.36 -0.13
C LEU A 21 -8.82 -5.31 -0.70
N ARG A 22 -10.08 -4.98 -0.43
CA ARG A 22 -11.23 -5.73 -0.96
C ARG A 22 -11.34 -5.62 -2.48
N GLN A 23 -10.88 -4.50 -3.03
CA GLN A 23 -10.91 -4.21 -4.45
C GLN A 23 -9.96 -5.13 -5.23
N SER A 24 -10.35 -5.42 -6.45
CA SER A 24 -9.61 -6.30 -7.34
C SER A 24 -9.62 -5.74 -8.76
N TYR A 25 -8.53 -5.94 -9.48
CA TYR A 25 -8.27 -5.32 -10.76
C TYR A 25 -8.09 -6.40 -11.83
N LYS A 26 -8.63 -6.14 -13.02
CA LYS A 26 -8.52 -7.07 -14.16
C LYS A 26 -7.15 -7.00 -14.83
N THR A 27 -6.48 -5.86 -14.78
CA THR A 27 -5.18 -5.61 -15.44
C THR A 27 -4.12 -5.17 -14.44
N LEU A 28 -2.87 -5.57 -14.68
CA LEU A 28 -1.71 -5.19 -13.87
C LEU A 28 -1.56 -3.66 -13.83
N LYS A 29 -1.53 -3.02 -15.00
CA LYS A 29 -1.40 -1.56 -15.13
C LYS A 29 -2.47 -0.77 -14.36
N GLY A 30 -3.69 -1.29 -14.29
CA GLY A 30 -4.76 -0.69 -13.50
C GLY A 30 -4.50 -0.78 -12.00
N ALA A 31 -4.04 -1.95 -11.54
CA ALA A 31 -3.65 -2.18 -10.15
C ALA A 31 -2.44 -1.32 -9.74
N GLU A 32 -1.40 -1.25 -10.58
CA GLU A 32 -0.22 -0.42 -10.33
C GLU A 32 -0.58 1.06 -10.22
N LYS A 33 -1.41 1.58 -11.13
CA LYS A 33 -1.88 2.97 -11.07
C LYS A 33 -2.67 3.25 -9.79
N ALA A 34 -3.43 2.27 -9.29
CA ALA A 34 -4.12 2.41 -8.01
C ALA A 34 -3.14 2.34 -6.83
N ALA A 35 -2.18 1.41 -6.83
CA ALA A 35 -1.15 1.27 -5.80
C ALA A 35 -0.29 2.53 -5.66
N GLN A 36 0.15 3.12 -6.77
CA GLN A 36 0.91 4.38 -6.78
C GLN A 36 0.18 5.53 -6.08
N LYS A 37 -1.16 5.58 -6.18
CA LYS A 37 -1.97 6.60 -5.48
C LYS A 37 -2.15 6.33 -3.99
N LEU A 38 -1.89 5.11 -3.55
CA LEU A 38 -2.04 4.70 -2.15
C LEU A 38 -0.74 4.87 -1.36
N ALA A 39 0.40 4.80 -2.06
CA ALA A 39 1.71 5.05 -1.47
C ALA A 39 1.79 6.48 -0.92
N TYR A 40 2.24 6.62 0.33
CA TYR A 40 2.29 7.90 1.02
C TYR A 40 3.37 7.90 2.11
N VAL A 41 4.07 9.03 2.26
CA VAL A 41 5.05 9.25 3.33
C VAL A 41 4.71 10.56 4.03
N CYS A 42 4.61 10.53 5.36
CA CYS A 42 4.44 11.72 6.18
C CYS A 42 5.74 12.07 6.89
N SER A 43 6.19 13.31 6.73
CA SER A 43 7.33 13.89 7.44
C SER A 43 7.03 15.36 7.71
N PRO A 44 6.36 15.69 8.83
CA PRO A 44 5.87 17.05 9.11
C PRO A 44 6.98 18.10 9.20
N ASP A 45 8.15 17.71 9.70
CA ASP A 45 9.34 18.54 9.84
C ASP A 45 10.29 18.43 8.62
N GLY A 46 9.92 17.62 7.62
CA GLY A 46 10.74 17.33 6.45
C GLY A 46 12.00 16.50 6.72
N LYS A 47 12.22 16.05 7.96
CA LYS A 47 13.43 15.32 8.39
C LYS A 47 13.10 13.94 8.94
N THR A 48 12.03 13.84 9.72
CA THR A 48 11.63 12.65 10.45
C THR A 48 10.39 12.07 9.82
N ILE A 49 10.53 10.87 9.24
CA ILE A 49 9.38 10.13 8.73
C ILE A 49 8.57 9.63 9.92
N THR A 50 7.34 10.12 10.08
CA THR A 50 6.43 9.70 11.14
C THR A 50 5.53 8.56 10.69
N PHE A 51 5.25 8.48 9.38
CA PHE A 51 4.33 7.51 8.83
C PHE A 51 4.72 7.13 7.40
N THR A 52 4.66 5.85 7.09
CA THR A 52 4.78 5.35 5.72
C THR A 52 3.61 4.44 5.39
N ARG A 53 3.16 4.55 4.15
CA ARG A 53 2.19 3.66 3.55
C ARG A 53 2.74 3.21 2.22
N ASP A 54 2.88 1.90 2.09
CA ASP A 54 3.31 1.22 0.88
C ASP A 54 2.14 0.40 0.31
N ALA A 55 2.15 0.19 -1.00
CA ALA A 55 1.12 -0.56 -1.70
C ALA A 55 1.74 -1.50 -2.73
N GLU A 56 1.57 -2.80 -2.49
CA GLU A 56 2.08 -3.89 -3.31
C GLU A 56 0.95 -4.47 -4.17
N VAL A 57 1.20 -4.69 -5.46
CA VAL A 57 0.28 -5.39 -6.35
C VAL A 57 0.62 -6.88 -6.35
N VAL A 58 -0.39 -7.72 -6.09
CA VAL A 58 -0.26 -9.18 -6.13
C VAL A 58 -1.21 -9.77 -7.16
N GLU A 59 -0.71 -10.72 -7.95
CA GLU A 59 -1.56 -11.53 -8.81
C GLU A 59 -2.26 -12.62 -7.99
N VAL A 60 -3.56 -12.79 -8.23
CA VAL A 60 -4.42 -13.82 -7.68
C VAL A 60 -5.03 -14.62 -8.83
N HIS A 61 -4.85 -15.93 -8.75
CA HIS A 61 -5.50 -16.92 -9.59
C HIS A 61 -6.67 -17.50 -8.81
N HIS A 62 -7.84 -17.60 -9.43
CA HIS A 62 -8.90 -18.43 -8.89
C HIS A 62 -8.47 -19.88 -9.07
N VAL A 63 -8.45 -20.63 -7.96
CA VAL A 63 -8.33 -22.09 -7.95
C VAL A 63 -9.74 -22.67 -8.11
#